data_AF-A0AA42VL00-F1
#
_entry.id   AF-A0AA42VL00-F1
#
_cell.length_a   1.000
_cell.length_b   1.000
_cell.length_c   1.000
_cell.angle_alpha   90.00
_cell.angle_beta   90.00
_cell.angle_gamma   90.00
#
_symmetry.space_group_name_H-M   'P 1'
#
loop_
_entity.id
_entity.type
_entity.pdbx_description
1 polymer ?
#
loop_
_entity_poly.entity_id
_entity_poly.type
_entity_poly.pdbx_seq_one_letter_code
_entity_poly.pdbx_strand_id
1 'polypeptide(L)' 'MRITDFLVMDGEGDEIPADPHGNHVAFNCFECGYPVVAGSLENERGSDEDCPAACRGCGAEYFVDLRLGSKKMYIHLL' A
#
# COMPACT_ATOMS: atom_id res chain seq x y z
N MET A 1 -14.44 -2.05 1.78
CA MET A 1 -13.60 -0.96 2.31
C MET A 1 -13.57 0.18 1.30
N ARG A 2 -13.68 1.44 1.72
CA ARG A 2 -13.45 2.60 0.82
C ARG A 2 -12.33 3.46 1.41
N ILE A 3 -11.18 3.44 0.77
CA ILE A 3 -9.95 4.11 1.18
C ILE A 3 -9.65 5.37 0.35
N THR A 4 -10.55 5.76 -0.57
CA THR A 4 -10.46 7.05 -1.25
C THR A 4 -10.24 8.17 -0.25
N ASP A 5 -9.31 9.07 -0.57
CA ASP A 5 -8.89 10.22 0.25
C ASP A 5 -8.17 9.86 1.56
N PHE A 6 -7.66 8.62 1.71
CA PHE A 6 -6.78 8.29 2.82
C PHE A 6 -5.41 8.96 2.65
N LEU A 7 -4.82 9.41 3.75
CA LEU A 7 -3.44 9.85 3.79
C LEU A 7 -2.53 8.62 3.79
N VAL A 8 -1.64 8.51 2.80
CA VAL A 8 -0.77 7.34 2.63
C VAL A 8 0.63 7.66 3.14
N MET A 9 1.15 6.78 3.99
CA MET A 9 2.47 6.87 4.59
C MET A 9 3.28 5.60 4.30
N ASP A 10 4.60 5.68 4.40
CA ASP A 10 5.45 4.49 4.49
C ASP A 10 5.48 3.92 5.92
N GLY A 11 6.27 2.86 6.14
CA GLY A 11 6.42 2.21 7.45
C GLY A 11 7.06 3.08 8.55
N GLU A 12 7.77 4.14 8.17
CA GLU A 12 8.39 5.09 9.11
C GLU A 12 7.43 6.25 9.47
N GLY A 13 6.32 6.36 8.74
CA GLY A 13 5.29 7.36 8.96
C GLY A 13 5.47 8.63 8.13
N ASP A 14 6.34 8.61 7.13
CA ASP A 14 6.50 9.70 6.17
C ASP A 14 5.41 9.62 5.10
N GLU A 15 4.82 10.77 4.74
CA GLU A 15 3.84 10.85 3.66
C GLU A 15 4.50 10.53 2.32
N ILE A 16 3.89 9.65 1.53
CA ILE A 16 4.41 9.22 0.24
C ILE A 16 3.46 9.55 -0.91
N PRO A 17 4.00 9.78 -2.13
CA PRO A 17 3.17 9.92 -3.32
C PRO A 17 2.45 8.60 -3.63
N ALA A 18 1.13 8.60 -3.44
CA ALA A 18 0.26 7.48 -3.71
C ALA A 18 -1.14 7.97 -4.14
N ASP A 19 -1.89 7.10 -4.80
CA ASP A 19 -3.26 7.35 -5.25
C ASP A 19 -4.21 6.28 -4.69
N PRO A 20 -4.77 6.49 -3.50
CA PRO A 20 -5.77 5.59 -2.93
C PRO A 20 -7.16 5.85 -3.54
N HIS A 21 -7.73 4.83 -4.17
CA HIS A 21 -9.02 4.92 -4.84
C HIS A 21 -9.84 3.62 -4.70
N GLY A 22 -11.09 3.74 -4.25
CA GLY A 22 -11.95 2.57 -4.01
C GLY A 22 -11.40 1.76 -2.84
N ASN A 23 -11.00 0.52 -3.09
CA ASN A 23 -10.32 -0.35 -2.13
C ASN A 23 -8.85 -0.62 -2.48
N HIS A 24 -8.30 0.08 -3.47
CA HIS A 24 -6.93 -0.10 -3.96
C HIS A 24 -6.10 1.17 -3.78
N VAL A 25 -4.78 1.01 -3.72
CA VAL A 25 -3.80 2.10 -3.73
C VAL A 25 -2.74 1.84 -4.79
N ALA A 26 -2.39 2.87 -5.56
CA ALA A 26 -1.23 2.87 -6.43
C ALA A 26 -0.10 3.69 -5.81
N PHE A 27 1.14 3.19 -5.88
CA PHE A 27 2.33 3.87 -5.37
C PHE A 27 3.56 3.41 -6.16
N ASN A 28 4.70 4.08 -5.96
CA ASN A 28 5.96 3.65 -6.57
C ASN A 28 6.73 2.76 -5.60
N CYS A 29 7.29 1.66 -6.10
CA CYS A 29 8.23 0.80 -5.37
C CYS A 29 9.35 1.65 -4.75
N PHE A 30 9.57 1.50 -3.43
CA PHE A 30 10.58 2.25 -2.69
C PHE A 30 12.00 1.93 -3.17
N GLU A 31 12.22 0.72 -3.69
CA GLU A 31 13.54 0.26 -4.12
C GLU A 31 13.89 0.64 -5.57
N CYS A 32 12.91 0.58 -6.49
CA CYS A 32 13.19 0.69 -7.94
C CYS A 32 12.29 1.66 -8.69
N GLY A 33 11.33 2.29 -8.02
CA GLY A 33 10.40 3.26 -8.62
C GLY A 33 9.35 2.67 -9.57
N TYR A 34 9.33 1.34 -9.79
CA TYR A 34 8.31 0.69 -10.61
C TYR A 34 6.92 0.81 -9.96
N PRO A 35 5.83 1.03 -10.71
CA PRO A 35 4.49 1.17 -10.13
C PRO A 35 4.01 -0.13 -9.47
N VAL A 36 3.47 0.00 -8.26
CA VAL A 36 2.86 -1.07 -7.46
C VAL A 36 1.40 -0.72 -7.18
N VAL A 37 0.54 -1.74 -7.16
CA VAL A 37 -0.86 -1.59 -6.77
C VAL A 37 -1.19 -2.61 -5.70
N ALA A 38 -1.70 -2.17 -4.57
CA ALA A 38 -2.15 -3.02 -3.47
C ALA A 38 -3.66 -2.88 -3.24
N GLY A 39 -4.30 -3.99 -2.88
CA GLY A 39 -5.68 -4.06 -2.41
C GLY A 39 -5.72 -4.03 -0.89
N SER A 40 -6.87 -3.65 -0.35
CA SER A 40 -7.07 -3.47 1.10
C SER A 40 -8.12 -4.42 1.68
N LEU A 41 -8.80 -5.23 0.85
CA LEU A 41 -9.70 -6.27 1.34
C LEU A 41 -8.92 -7.53 1.67
N GLU A 42 -9.40 -8.28 2.65
CA GLU A 42 -8.82 -9.55 3.08
C GLU A 42 -8.57 -10.49 1.89
N ASN A 43 -7.38 -11.10 1.84
CA ASN A 43 -6.90 -11.98 0.76
C ASN A 43 -6.71 -11.30 -0.61
N GLU A 44 -6.78 -9.97 -0.71
CA GLU A 44 -6.32 -9.26 -1.91
C GLU A 44 -4.79 -9.14 -1.90
N ARG A 45 -4.20 -9.00 -3.09
CA ARG A 45 -2.78 -8.70 -3.21
C ARG A 45 -2.43 -7.38 -2.51
N GLY A 46 -1.58 -7.45 -1.51
CA GLY A 46 -1.10 -6.36 -0.66
C GLY A 46 -1.93 -6.15 0.60
N SER A 47 -2.94 -6.97 0.90
CA SER A 47 -3.83 -6.75 2.04
C SER A 47 -3.17 -6.92 3.40
N ASP A 48 -2.14 -7.75 3.46
CA ASP A 48 -1.41 -8.16 4.66
C ASP A 48 -0.08 -8.84 4.28
N GLU A 49 0.70 -9.21 5.28
CA GLU A 49 2.02 -9.87 5.13
C GLU A 49 1.93 -11.24 4.45
N ASP A 50 0.81 -11.95 4.58
CA ASP A 50 0.61 -13.29 3.98
C ASP A 50 0.19 -13.20 2.50
N CYS A 51 -0.38 -12.08 2.10
CA CYS A 51 -0.81 -11.78 0.73
C CYS A 51 -0.08 -10.55 0.18
N PRO A 52 1.25 -10.54 -0.02
CA PRO A 52 1.97 -9.32 -0.38
C PRO A 52 1.74 -8.86 -1.83
N ALA A 53 1.92 -7.56 -2.06
CA ALA A 53 2.03 -6.94 -3.36
C ALA A 53 3.50 -6.90 -3.82
N ALA A 54 3.93 -7.94 -4.52
CA ALA A 54 5.25 -7.98 -5.13
C ALA A 54 5.39 -6.96 -6.28
N CYS A 55 6.44 -6.15 -6.20
CA CYS A 55 6.88 -5.25 -7.25
C CYS A 55 7.33 -6.04 -8.48
N ARG A 56 6.76 -5.73 -9.66
CA ARG A 56 7.12 -6.41 -10.91
C ARG A 56 8.47 -5.99 -11.50
N GLY A 57 9.10 -4.96 -10.94
CA GLY A 57 10.42 -4.48 -11.36
C GLY A 57 11.57 -5.21 -10.66
N CYS A 58 11.56 -5.24 -9.31
CA CYS A 58 12.65 -5.79 -8.50
C CYS A 58 12.24 -6.94 -7.57
N GLY A 59 10.94 -7.25 -7.46
CA GLY A 59 10.45 -8.30 -6.58
C GLY A 59 10.24 -7.89 -5.12
N ALA A 60 10.54 -6.64 -4.73
CA ALA A 60 10.25 -6.13 -3.38
C ALA A 60 8.76 -6.29 -3.04
N GLU A 61 8.46 -6.75 -1.83
CA GLU A 61 7.11 -7.13 -1.41
C GLU A 61 6.54 -6.12 -0.42
N TYR A 62 5.28 -5.74 -0.62
CA TYR A 62 4.61 -4.70 0.17
C TYR A 62 3.26 -5.15 0.70
N PHE A 63 2.82 -4.59 1.83
CA PHE A 63 1.44 -4.72 2.31
C PHE A 63 0.91 -3.41 2.90
N VAL A 64 -0.41 -3.29 3.01
CA VAL A 64 -1.09 -2.08 3.52
C VAL A 64 -1.64 -2.31 4.94
N ASP A 65 -1.35 -1.37 5.85
CA ASP A 65 -1.96 -1.30 7.19
C ASP A 65 -2.93 -0.10 7.25
N LEU A 66 -4.20 -0.37 7.55
CA LEU A 66 -5.25 0.65 7.59
C LEU A 66 -5.52 1.15 9.00
N ARG A 67 -5.48 2.47 9.16
CA ARG A 67 -5.94 3.16 10.38
C ARG A 67 -7.24 3.91 10.09
N LEU A 68 -8.35 3.18 10.16
CA LEU A 68 -9.68 3.69 9.79
C LEU A 68 -10.10 4.95 10.56
N GLY A 69 -9.80 5.00 11.87
CA GLY A 69 -10.17 6.13 12.72
C GLY A 69 -9.49 7.45 12.35
N SER A 70 -8.28 7.38 11.77
CA SER A 70 -7.50 8.55 11.34
C SER A 70 -7.48 8.76 9.83
N LYS A 71 -8.17 7.90 9.06
CA LYS A 71 -8.11 7.85 7.58
C LYS A 71 -6.67 7.82 7.06
N LYS A 72 -5.82 7.02 7.72
CA LYS A 72 -4.45 6.79 7.28
C LYS A 72 -4.27 5.37 6.77
N MET A 73 -3.35 5.22 5.85
CA MET A 73 -2.85 3.94 5.35
C MET A 73 -1.32 3.98 5.42
N TYR A 74 -0.73 2.89 5.90
CA TYR A 74 0.71 2.71 5.92
C TYR A 74 1.06 1.62 4.90
N ILE A 75 2.10 1.84 4.12
CA ILE A 75 2.64 0.86 3.19
C ILE A 75 3.97 0.36 3.75
N HIS A 76 4.00 -0.91 4.10
CA HIS A 76 5.17 -1.57 4.66
C HIS A 76 5.89 -2.38 3.59
N LEU A 77 7.23 -2.38 3.65
CA LEU A 77 8.09 -3.30 2.93
C LEU A 77 8.30 -4.55 3.83
N LEU A 78 8.23 -5.75 3.24
CA LEU A 78 8.58 -7.01 3.91
C LEU A 78 10.09 -7.25 3.99
#